data_AF-A0A959KVT3-F1
#
_entry.id   AF-A0A959KVT3-F1
#
_cell.length_a   1.000
_cell.length_b   1.000
_cell.length_c   1.000
_cell.angle_alpha   90.00
_cell.angle_beta   90.00
_cell.angle_gamma   90.00
#
_symmetry.space_group_name_H-M   'P 1'
#
loop_
_entity.id
_entity.type
_entity.pdbx_description
1 polymer ?
#
loop_
_entity_poly.entity_id
_entity_poly.type
_entity_poly.pdbx_seq_one_letter_code
_entity_poly.pdbx_strand_id
1 'polypeptide(L)'
;NATYAGSNAVNRQFGLREIDLMHEISEIALLSAPALQGLGLTVMDGPFGSIMPFGKSGLHSLSSVAYTHHKVSYENLPHFDCQRQRADCRPDLLADCNECAVKPRSNYRKMFAQMKQYFRPEIGWQYFHSLFTIKSKLRANYIDDGRPTEINRLHDDPPFYCIFAGKINSIYEIEKVV
;
A
#
# COMPACT_ATOMS: atom_id res chain seq x y z
N ASN A 1 2.47 -13.47 -13.97
CA ASN A 1 3.03 -12.80 -12.79
C ASN A 1 2.19 -11.58 -12.44
N ALA A 2 1.56 -11.58 -11.27
CA ALA A 2 0.77 -10.47 -10.73
C ALA A 2 1.03 -10.30 -9.22
N THR A 3 2.29 -10.48 -8.80
CA THR A 3 2.70 -10.47 -7.37
C THR A 3 3.08 -9.08 -6.85
N TYR A 4 2.93 -8.03 -7.66
CA TYR A 4 3.14 -6.62 -7.31
C TYR A 4 4.50 -6.33 -6.66
N ALA A 5 4.55 -6.18 -5.33
CA ALA A 5 5.81 -5.93 -4.63
C ALA A 5 6.83 -7.07 -4.81
N GLY A 6 6.36 -8.28 -5.13
CA GLY A 6 7.21 -9.41 -5.49
C GLY A 6 7.46 -9.58 -7.00
N SER A 7 6.94 -8.69 -7.86
CA SER A 7 6.96 -8.90 -9.32
C SER A 7 8.38 -9.10 -9.84
N ASN A 8 9.31 -8.22 -9.47
CA ASN A 8 10.70 -8.31 -9.91
C ASN A 8 11.46 -9.49 -9.28
N ALA A 9 11.12 -9.89 -8.06
CA ALA A 9 11.68 -11.09 -7.44
C ALA A 9 11.33 -12.35 -8.25
N VAL A 10 10.05 -12.48 -8.64
CA VAL A 10 9.58 -13.58 -9.49
C VAL A 10 10.21 -13.49 -10.88
N ASN A 11 10.23 -12.32 -11.53
CA ASN A 11 10.83 -12.18 -12.86
C ASN A 11 12.32 -12.61 -12.87
N ARG A 12 13.09 -12.23 -11.84
CA ARG A 12 14.49 -12.63 -11.68
C ARG A 12 14.68 -14.15 -11.60
N GLN A 13 13.79 -14.86 -10.91
CA GLN A 13 13.87 -16.33 -10.82
C GLN A 13 13.76 -17.01 -12.19
N PHE A 14 13.10 -16.36 -13.15
CA PHE A 14 12.97 -16.85 -14.53
C PHE A 14 13.95 -16.17 -15.51
N GLY A 15 14.89 -15.35 -15.05
CA GLY A 15 15.80 -14.59 -15.92
C GLY A 15 15.11 -13.56 -16.82
N LEU A 16 13.91 -13.10 -16.44
CA LEU A 16 13.10 -12.16 -17.22
C LEU A 16 13.39 -10.72 -16.83
N ARG A 17 13.12 -9.78 -17.75
CA ARG A 17 13.29 -8.34 -17.49
C ARG A 17 12.44 -7.86 -16.31
N GLU A 18 13.01 -6.91 -15.57
CA GLU A 18 12.32 -6.22 -14.48
C GLU A 18 11.36 -5.14 -15.00
N ILE A 19 10.43 -4.77 -14.14
CA ILE A 19 9.60 -3.57 -14.27
C ILE A 19 10.25 -2.46 -13.43
N ASP A 20 10.29 -1.23 -13.96
CA ASP A 20 10.80 -0.08 -13.22
C ASP A 20 9.84 0.33 -12.11
N LEU A 21 10.06 -0.23 -10.92
CA LEU A 21 9.25 -0.05 -9.74
C LEU A 21 9.96 0.80 -8.69
N MET A 22 9.14 1.35 -7.81
CA MET A 22 9.52 1.83 -6.50
C MET A 22 8.53 1.31 -5.47
N HIS A 23 8.93 1.26 -4.21
CA HIS A 23 8.17 0.62 -3.15
C HIS A 23 8.02 1.50 -1.92
N GLU A 24 6.90 1.39 -1.23
CA GLU A 24 6.60 2.18 -0.04
C GLU A 24 5.95 1.33 1.03
N ILE A 25 6.50 1.34 2.25
CA ILE A 25 5.77 0.80 3.40
C ILE A 25 4.69 1.79 3.78
N SER A 26 3.44 1.34 3.71
CA SER A 26 2.24 2.13 3.94
C SER A 26 1.42 1.57 5.09
N GLU A 27 0.78 2.47 5.84
CA GLU A 27 -0.05 2.16 6.99
C GLU A 27 -1.50 2.60 6.79
N ILE A 28 -2.43 1.76 7.24
CA ILE A 28 -3.80 2.14 7.56
C ILE A 28 -4.02 1.89 9.05
N ALA A 29 -4.37 2.93 9.81
CA ALA A 29 -4.75 2.77 11.21
C ALA A 29 -6.21 2.33 11.30
N LEU A 30 -6.52 1.41 12.20
CA LEU A 30 -7.88 0.97 12.51
C LEU A 30 -8.27 1.52 13.88
N LEU A 31 -9.49 2.05 13.96
CA LEU A 31 -10.03 2.62 15.17
C LEU A 31 -11.53 2.33 15.30
N SER A 32 -12.04 2.40 16.52
CA SER A 32 -13.48 2.44 16.79
C SER A 32 -13.93 3.89 16.95
N ALA A 33 -14.96 4.28 16.21
CA ALA A 33 -15.65 5.56 16.35
C ALA A 33 -17.17 5.33 16.23
N PRO A 34 -17.85 4.95 17.33
CA PRO A 34 -19.27 4.58 17.30
C PRO A 34 -20.18 5.66 16.70
N ALA A 35 -19.88 6.94 16.96
CA ALA A 35 -20.62 8.07 16.41
C ALA A 35 -20.55 8.18 14.87
N LEU A 36 -19.58 7.50 14.25
CA LEU A 36 -19.38 7.46 12.79
C LEU A 36 -19.79 6.11 12.19
N GLN A 37 -20.50 5.25 12.93
CA GLN A 37 -20.87 3.93 12.43
C GLN A 37 -21.60 4.02 11.09
N GLY A 38 -21.08 3.32 10.07
CA GLY A 38 -21.62 3.34 8.71
C GLY A 38 -21.32 4.62 7.91
N LEU A 39 -20.64 5.60 8.50
CA LEU A 39 -20.28 6.86 7.85
C LEU A 39 -18.79 6.90 7.52
N GLY A 40 -18.49 7.36 6.30
CA GLY A 40 -17.15 7.71 5.85
C GLY A 40 -17.03 9.22 5.66
N LEU A 41 -15.86 9.77 5.98
CA LEU A 41 -15.53 11.17 5.76
C LEU A 41 -14.15 11.26 5.12
N THR A 42 -14.08 11.99 4.01
CA THR A 42 -12.84 12.31 3.30
C THR A 42 -12.68 13.81 3.25
N VAL A 43 -11.53 14.30 3.72
CA VAL A 43 -11.12 15.68 3.59
C VAL A 43 -10.29 15.81 2.32
N MET A 44 -10.73 16.67 1.39
CA MET A 44 -10.07 16.92 0.10
C MET A 44 -9.46 18.32 -0.02
N ASP A 45 -9.65 19.18 0.97
CA ASP A 45 -9.06 20.52 1.00
C ASP A 45 -8.10 20.64 2.19
N GLY A 46 -6.86 21.05 1.93
CA GLY A 46 -5.76 21.05 2.89
C GLY A 46 -5.12 19.66 3.07
N PRO A 47 -4.77 19.24 4.31
CA PRO A 47 -4.12 17.96 4.54
C PRO A 47 -5.11 16.80 4.31
N PHE A 48 -5.05 16.21 3.12
CA PHE A 48 -5.90 15.10 2.69
C PHE A 48 -5.87 13.95 3.69
N GLY A 49 -7.06 13.48 4.06
CA GLY A 49 -7.25 12.41 5.03
C GLY A 49 -8.61 11.76 4.87
N SER A 50 -8.76 10.54 5.39
CA SER A 50 -10.03 9.83 5.35
C SER A 50 -10.21 8.97 6.57
N ILE A 51 -11.45 8.94 7.06
CA ILE A 51 -11.97 7.92 7.94
C ILE A 51 -13.08 7.19 7.20
N MET A 52 -12.98 5.87 7.07
CA MET A 52 -13.94 5.07 6.30
C MET A 52 -14.34 3.83 7.09
N PRO A 53 -15.60 3.36 7.02
CA PRO A 53 -15.98 2.08 7.61
C PRO A 53 -15.11 0.94 7.07
N PHE A 54 -14.59 0.09 7.95
CA PHE A 54 -13.69 -0.99 7.58
C PHE A 54 -14.43 -2.33 7.49
N GLY A 55 -14.98 -2.61 6.31
CA GLY A 55 -15.74 -3.82 6.04
C GLY A 55 -16.93 -3.98 7.00
N LYS A 56 -17.14 -5.21 7.51
CA LYS A 56 -18.17 -5.52 8.51
C LYS A 56 -17.63 -5.62 9.95
N SER A 57 -16.45 -5.09 10.22
CA SER A 57 -15.76 -5.24 11.51
C SER A 57 -16.31 -4.35 12.64
N GLY A 58 -17.09 -3.32 12.29
CA GLY A 58 -17.46 -2.26 13.23
C GLY A 58 -16.34 -1.23 13.48
N LEU A 59 -15.16 -1.41 12.88
CA LEU A 59 -14.04 -0.46 12.92
C LEU A 59 -14.09 0.51 11.74
N HIS A 60 -13.25 1.53 11.81
CA HIS A 60 -12.96 2.48 10.74
C HIS A 60 -11.48 2.47 10.40
N SER A 61 -11.18 2.53 9.11
CA SER A 61 -9.84 2.81 8.61
C SER A 61 -9.57 4.30 8.61
N LEU A 62 -8.41 4.69 9.10
CA LEU A 62 -7.88 6.03 9.13
C LEU A 62 -6.61 6.09 8.27
N SER A 63 -6.59 7.02 7.33
CA SER A 63 -5.44 7.28 6.46
C SER A 63 -5.21 8.78 6.29
N SER A 64 -3.96 9.15 6.04
CA SER A 64 -3.55 10.52 5.75
C SER A 64 -2.48 10.51 4.67
N VAL A 65 -2.63 11.36 3.65
CA VAL A 65 -1.61 11.48 2.59
C VAL A 65 -0.24 11.81 3.16
N ALA A 66 -0.19 12.65 4.21
CA ALA A 66 1.06 13.07 4.84
C ALA A 66 1.72 12.00 5.73
N TYR A 67 0.94 11.07 6.30
CA TYR A 67 1.42 10.20 7.38
C TYR A 67 1.25 8.70 7.15
N THR A 68 0.53 8.29 6.10
CA THR A 68 0.33 6.88 5.73
C THR A 68 1.63 6.23 5.26
N HIS A 69 2.51 6.96 4.58
CA HIS A 69 3.77 6.41 4.07
C HIS A 69 4.87 6.54 5.13
N HIS A 70 5.61 5.44 5.36
CA HIS A 70 6.66 5.38 6.39
C HIS A 70 8.06 5.39 5.80
N LYS A 71 8.27 4.58 4.76
CA LYS A 71 9.56 4.35 4.14
C LYS A 71 9.38 4.21 2.64
N VAL A 72 10.34 4.72 1.88
CA VAL A 72 10.35 4.67 0.42
C VAL A 72 11.64 3.96 -0.02
N SER A 73 11.51 3.05 -0.98
CA SER A 73 12.61 2.42 -1.68
C SER A 73 12.48 2.78 -3.16
N TYR A 74 13.52 3.41 -3.71
CA TYR A 74 13.55 3.80 -5.13
C TYR A 74 14.15 2.71 -6.02
N GLU A 75 14.62 1.60 -5.43
CA GLU A 75 15.15 0.44 -6.12
C GLU A 75 14.02 -0.41 -6.72
N ASN A 76 14.34 -1.20 -7.75
CA ASN A 76 13.38 -2.10 -8.41
C ASN A 76 12.93 -3.27 -7.52
N LEU A 77 13.68 -3.55 -6.45
CA LEU A 77 13.26 -4.44 -5.39
C LEU A 77 12.93 -3.64 -4.12
N PRO A 78 12.04 -4.14 -3.27
CA PRO A 78 11.65 -3.49 -2.01
C PRO A 78 12.77 -3.57 -0.97
N HIS A 79 13.74 -2.67 -1.06
CA HIS A 79 14.83 -2.54 -0.09
C HIS A 79 14.44 -1.60 1.06
N PHE A 80 14.36 -2.16 2.28
CA PHE A 80 14.07 -1.43 3.50
C PHE A 80 15.06 -1.80 4.62
N ASP A 81 15.43 -0.85 5.45
CA ASP A 81 16.32 -1.02 6.61
C ASP A 81 15.80 -2.05 7.64
N CYS A 82 14.48 -2.19 7.82
CA CYS A 82 13.90 -3.18 8.74
C CYS A 82 14.20 -4.63 8.33
N GLN A 83 14.46 -4.88 7.05
CA GLN A 83 14.84 -6.20 6.54
C GLN A 83 16.21 -6.64 7.08
N ARG A 84 17.09 -5.70 7.47
CA ARG A 84 18.39 -6.06 8.07
C ARG A 84 18.27 -6.68 9.45
N GLN A 85 17.10 -6.58 10.09
CA GLN A 85 16.86 -7.05 11.46
C GLN A 85 16.15 -8.41 11.50
N ARG A 86 15.88 -9.03 10.34
CA ARG A 86 15.26 -10.37 10.26
C ARG A 86 15.69 -11.11 8.99
N ALA A 87 15.87 -12.43 9.07
CA ALA A 87 16.38 -13.22 7.94
C ALA A 87 15.30 -13.64 6.93
N ASP A 88 14.04 -13.70 7.37
CA ASP A 88 12.89 -14.19 6.63
C ASP A 88 12.14 -13.09 5.85
N CYS A 89 12.65 -11.87 5.82
CA CYS A 89 12.15 -10.79 4.97
C CYS A 89 13.32 -10.13 4.23
N ARG A 90 13.40 -10.36 2.93
CA ARG A 90 14.45 -9.86 2.05
C ARG A 90 13.83 -9.15 0.84
N PRO A 91 14.58 -8.32 0.11
CA PRO A 91 14.07 -7.65 -1.10
C PRO A 91 13.52 -8.62 -2.16
N ASP A 92 14.08 -9.83 -2.26
CA ASP A 92 13.65 -10.90 -3.16
C ASP A 92 12.64 -11.89 -2.54
N LEU A 93 12.36 -11.77 -1.24
CA LEU A 93 11.44 -12.64 -0.51
C LEU A 93 10.81 -11.88 0.65
N LEU A 94 9.69 -11.21 0.37
CA LEU A 94 8.98 -10.41 1.35
C LEU A 94 8.21 -11.28 2.36
N ALA A 95 8.26 -10.90 3.63
CA ALA A 95 7.35 -11.39 4.66
C ALA A 95 6.17 -10.43 4.87
N ASP A 96 5.12 -10.90 5.55
CA ASP A 96 3.98 -10.05 5.91
C ASP A 96 4.39 -8.96 6.91
N CYS A 97 4.12 -7.70 6.56
CA CYS A 97 4.36 -6.57 7.43
C CYS A 97 3.43 -6.54 8.63
N ASN A 98 2.27 -7.20 8.60
CA ASN A 98 1.33 -7.19 9.73
C ASN A 98 1.84 -8.03 10.91
N GLU A 99 2.50 -9.15 10.62
CA GLU A 99 3.12 -10.06 11.59
C GLU A 99 4.57 -9.66 11.95
N CYS A 100 5.09 -8.59 11.35
CA CYS A 100 6.46 -8.16 11.54
C CYS A 100 6.67 -7.43 12.88
N ALA A 101 7.62 -7.92 13.68
CA ALA A 101 8.03 -7.29 14.95
C ALA A 101 8.89 -6.02 14.73
N VAL A 102 9.63 -5.96 13.62
CA VAL A 102 10.56 -4.87 13.29
C VAL A 102 10.00 -3.90 12.22
N LYS A 103 8.68 -3.91 12.01
CA LYS A 103 8.00 -2.96 11.13
C LYS A 103 8.09 -1.52 11.66
N PRO A 104 7.92 -0.49 10.82
CA PRO A 104 7.86 0.89 11.27
C PRO A 104 6.81 1.10 12.37
N ARG A 105 7.11 1.98 13.32
CA ARG A 105 6.15 2.37 14.35
C ARG A 105 4.98 3.11 13.71
N SER A 106 3.76 2.70 14.05
CA SER A 106 2.53 3.35 13.60
C SER A 106 2.55 4.88 13.80
N ASN A 107 2.11 5.59 12.76
CA ASN A 107 1.86 7.03 12.74
C ASN A 107 0.42 7.38 13.15
N TYR A 108 -0.37 6.44 13.70
CA TYR A 108 -1.79 6.67 14.01
C TYR A 108 -2.04 7.97 14.79
N ARG A 109 -1.16 8.32 15.74
CA ARG A 109 -1.29 9.55 16.54
C ARG A 109 -1.24 10.82 15.68
N LYS A 110 -0.41 10.83 14.64
CA LYS A 110 -0.30 11.95 13.69
C LYS A 110 -1.53 12.02 12.80
N MET A 111 -1.95 10.89 12.23
CA MET A 111 -3.18 10.80 11.42
C MET A 111 -4.40 11.23 12.22
N PHE A 112 -4.45 10.82 13.49
CA PHE A 112 -5.52 11.14 14.41
C PHE A 112 -5.54 12.62 14.78
N ALA A 113 -4.39 13.21 15.11
CA ALA A 113 -4.27 14.63 15.39
C ALA A 113 -4.67 15.50 14.20
N GLN A 114 -4.34 15.07 12.97
CA GLN A 114 -4.80 15.72 11.75
C GLN A 114 -6.32 15.63 11.60
N MET A 115 -6.89 14.42 11.64
CA MET A 115 -8.33 14.25 11.41
C MET A 115 -9.18 14.91 12.50
N LYS A 116 -8.72 14.93 13.76
CA LYS A 116 -9.44 15.57 14.87
C LYS A 116 -9.77 17.05 14.64
N GLN A 117 -9.05 17.75 13.77
CA GLN A 117 -9.33 19.15 13.44
C GLN A 117 -10.69 19.34 12.78
N TYR A 118 -11.25 18.27 12.18
CA TYR A 118 -12.52 18.28 11.45
C TYR A 118 -13.69 17.69 12.25
N PHE A 119 -13.45 17.24 13.48
CA PHE A 119 -14.47 16.62 14.32
C PHE A 119 -14.61 17.36 15.63
N ARG A 120 -15.84 17.34 16.17
CA ARG A 120 -16.06 17.81 17.53
C ARG A 120 -15.44 16.83 18.55
N PRO A 121 -14.99 17.31 19.73
CA PRO A 121 -14.35 16.47 20.74
C PRO A 121 -15.18 15.28 21.20
N GLU A 122 -16.51 15.36 21.11
CA GLU A 122 -17.45 14.34 21.59
C GLU A 122 -17.51 13.10 20.69
N ILE A 123 -16.96 13.14 19.47
CA ILE A 123 -17.04 12.04 18.49
C ILE A 123 -16.24 10.79 18.91
N GLY A 124 -15.52 10.81 20.04
CA GLY A 124 -15.06 9.61 20.77
C GLY A 124 -14.38 8.53 19.94
N TRP A 125 -13.05 8.49 19.94
CA TRP A 125 -12.26 7.62 19.06
C TRP A 125 -11.31 6.75 19.88
N GLN A 126 -11.23 5.46 19.54
CA GLN A 126 -10.32 4.53 20.18
C GLN A 126 -9.48 3.81 19.13
N TYR A 127 -8.16 4.03 19.15
CA TYR A 127 -7.23 3.28 18.31
C TYR A 127 -7.27 1.79 18.68
N PHE A 128 -7.28 0.92 17.66
CA PHE A 128 -7.29 -0.52 17.81
C PHE A 128 -5.93 -1.12 17.42
N HIS A 129 -5.61 -1.11 16.12
CA HIS A 129 -4.32 -1.55 15.59
C HIS A 129 -4.06 -0.88 14.24
N SER A 130 -2.92 -1.13 13.61
CA SER A 130 -2.61 -0.65 12.27
C SER A 130 -2.23 -1.78 11.34
N LEU A 131 -2.74 -1.72 10.11
CA LEU A 131 -2.36 -2.61 9.03
C LEU A 131 -1.22 -1.98 8.23
N PHE A 132 -0.26 -2.80 7.83
CA PHE A 132 0.88 -2.41 7.02
C PHE A 132 0.95 -3.23 5.74
N THR A 133 1.36 -2.57 4.66
CA THR A 133 1.59 -3.22 3.37
C THR A 133 2.71 -2.52 2.61
N ILE A 134 3.35 -3.25 1.69
CA ILE A 134 4.31 -2.68 0.75
C ILE A 134 3.55 -2.34 -0.53
N LYS A 135 3.33 -1.04 -0.75
CA LYS A 135 2.76 -0.55 -2.00
C LYS A 135 3.89 -0.45 -3.02
N SER A 136 3.60 -0.85 -4.25
CA SER A 136 4.52 -0.65 -5.37
C SER A 136 3.90 0.33 -6.35
N LYS A 137 4.74 1.13 -7.00
CA LYS A 137 4.35 2.09 -8.02
C LYS A 137 5.34 2.02 -9.17
N LEU A 138 4.89 2.33 -10.38
CA LEU A 138 5.78 2.52 -11.53
C LEU A 138 6.58 3.80 -11.33
N ARG A 139 7.90 3.74 -11.54
CA ARG A 139 8.78 4.90 -11.33
C ARG A 139 8.42 6.08 -12.24
N ALA A 140 7.93 5.81 -13.45
CA ALA A 140 7.47 6.83 -14.40
C ALA A 140 6.33 7.71 -13.83
N ASN A 141 5.56 7.23 -12.86
CA ASN A 141 4.43 7.93 -12.26
C ASN A 141 4.69 8.37 -10.82
N TYR A 142 5.94 8.70 -10.48
CA TYR A 142 6.24 9.33 -9.18
C TYR A 142 5.82 10.81 -9.16
N ILE A 143 5.90 11.49 -10.30
CA ILE A 143 5.64 12.94 -10.41
C ILE A 143 4.14 13.23 -10.62
N ASP A 144 3.44 12.37 -11.34
CA ASP A 144 1.99 12.45 -11.59
C ASP A 144 1.30 11.27 -10.86
N ASP A 145 0.19 11.49 -10.15
CA ASP A 145 -0.61 10.42 -9.49
C ASP A 145 -1.37 9.56 -10.52
N GLY A 146 -0.89 9.54 -11.76
CA GLY A 146 -1.17 8.55 -12.77
C GLY A 146 -0.93 7.15 -12.20
N ARG A 147 -1.92 6.28 -12.39
CA ARG A 147 -1.83 4.87 -11.99
C ARG A 147 -2.16 3.99 -13.20
N PRO A 148 -1.31 4.00 -14.24
CA PRO A 148 -1.54 3.21 -15.42
C PRO A 148 -1.42 1.72 -15.09
N THR A 149 -2.04 0.91 -15.94
CA THR A 149 -1.85 -0.53 -15.96
C THR A 149 -0.77 -0.87 -16.97
N GLU A 150 0.23 -1.63 -16.55
CA GLU A 150 1.19 -2.24 -17.46
C GLU A 150 0.94 -3.74 -17.56
N ILE A 151 0.74 -4.22 -18.79
CA ILE A 151 0.65 -5.64 -19.12
C ILE A 151 1.75 -5.93 -20.13
N ASN A 152 2.72 -6.75 -19.73
CA ASN A 152 3.87 -7.08 -20.54
C ASN A 152 3.96 -8.59 -20.74
N ARG A 153 4.00 -9.07 -21.99
CA ARG A 153 4.50 -10.42 -22.29
C ARG A 153 6.02 -10.38 -22.21
N LEU A 154 6.58 -11.09 -21.24
CA LEU A 154 8.03 -11.13 -20.98
C LEU A 154 8.71 -12.33 -21.62
N HIS A 155 7.93 -13.35 -21.99
CA HIS A 155 8.41 -14.54 -22.67
C HIS A 155 7.34 -15.11 -23.59
N ASP A 156 7.75 -15.71 -24.70
CA ASP A 156 6.83 -16.22 -25.71
C ASP A 156 6.46 -17.70 -25.52
N ASP A 157 7.42 -18.57 -25.25
CA ASP A 157 7.21 -20.03 -25.20
C ASP A 157 8.04 -20.73 -24.10
N PRO A 158 7.46 -21.04 -22.92
CA PRO A 158 6.06 -20.87 -22.59
C PRO A 158 5.70 -19.40 -22.36
N PRO A 159 4.47 -18.97 -22.66
CA PRO A 159 4.07 -17.58 -22.52
C PRO A 159 4.12 -17.14 -21.05
N PHE A 160 4.82 -16.04 -20.79
CA PHE A 160 4.89 -15.42 -19.46
C PHE A 160 4.42 -13.98 -19.54
N TYR A 161 3.32 -13.68 -18.84
CA TYR A 161 2.80 -12.32 -18.73
C TYR A 161 3.12 -11.75 -17.35
N CYS A 162 3.51 -10.48 -17.30
CA CYS A 162 3.62 -9.71 -16.07
C CYS A 162 2.62 -8.57 -16.10
N ILE A 163 1.75 -8.51 -15.07
CA ILE A 163 0.67 -7.53 -14.95
C ILE A 163 0.95 -6.68 -13.72
N PHE A 164 0.87 -5.38 -13.90
CA PHE A 164 1.00 -4.39 -12.86
C PHE A 164 -0.10 -3.34 -13.03
N ALA A 165 -1.24 -3.54 -12.37
CA ALA A 165 -2.37 -2.62 -12.45
C ALA A 165 -2.24 -1.51 -11.40
N GLY A 166 -2.30 -0.25 -11.82
CA GLY A 166 -2.26 0.88 -10.89
C GLY A 166 -3.52 1.01 -10.01
N LYS A 167 -4.66 0.45 -10.44
CA LYS A 167 -5.92 0.42 -9.69
C LYS A 167 -6.55 -0.97 -9.78
N ILE A 168 -7.31 -1.37 -8.76
CA ILE A 168 -7.99 -2.67 -8.77
C ILE A 168 -8.97 -2.81 -9.94
N ASN A 169 -9.65 -1.73 -10.35
CA ASN A 169 -10.58 -1.78 -11.48
C ASN A 169 -9.88 -1.91 -12.83
N SER A 170 -8.59 -1.57 -12.91
CA SER A 170 -7.86 -1.60 -14.18
C SER A 170 -7.20 -2.95 -14.45
N ILE A 171 -7.39 -3.94 -13.56
CA ILE A 171 -6.93 -5.31 -13.78
C ILE A 171 -7.59 -5.96 -15.00
N TYR A 172 -8.83 -5.58 -15.34
CA TYR A 172 -9.58 -6.15 -16.46
C TYR A 172 -9.01 -5.78 -17.84
N GLU A 173 -8.06 -4.83 -17.91
CA GLU A 173 -7.39 -4.52 -19.17
C GLU A 173 -6.61 -5.72 -19.74
N ILE A 174 -6.30 -6.73 -18.91
CA ILE A 174 -5.70 -7.98 -19.36
C ILE A 174 -6.55 -8.73 -20.39
N GLU A 175 -7.88 -8.64 -20.30
CA GLU A 175 -8.81 -9.32 -21.22
C GLU A 175 -8.70 -8.80 -22.65
N LYS A 176 -8.09 -7.63 -22.86
CA LYS A 176 -7.85 -7.06 -24.20
C LYS A 176 -6.54 -7.56 -24.84
N VAL A 177 -5.68 -8.23 -24.07
CA VAL A 177 -4.32 -8.59 -24.46
C VAL A 177 -4.15 -10.12 -24.61
N VAL A 178 -4.96 -10.90 -23.90
CA VAL A 178 -4.95 -12.37 -23.91
C VAL A 178 -5.94 -12.92 -24.92
#